data_AF-A0A9E3DTA3-F1
#
_entry.id   AF-A0A9E3DTA3-F1
#
_cell.length_a   1.000
_cell.length_b   1.000
_cell.length_c   1.000
_cell.angle_alpha   90.00
_cell.angle_beta   90.00
_cell.angle_gamma   90.00
#
_symmetry.space_group_name_H-M   'P 1'
#
loop_
_entity.id
_entity.type
_entity.pdbx_description
1 polymer ?
#
loop_
_entity_poly.entity_id
_entity_poly.type
_entity_poly.pdbx_seq_one_letter_code
_entity_poly.pdbx_strand_id
1 'polypeptide(L)'
;MLWIQLQQVPYAPAGDAAGEIDTASGTWTPEGEAAYVERVLSALEPHVENWPGARGTHAALSPAELERRNPNLVRGDIYSGDCELGQSYLWRPLPSYGAHRTPVRDLYQCGASTYPGPGLNAASGRIVALGIIAGERPLGQAVRRLRALR
;
A
#
# COMPACT_ATOMS: atom_id res chain seq x y z
N MET A 1 -0.69 21.61 -9.14
CA MET A 1 -1.34 20.58 -8.30
C MET A 1 -0.25 19.79 -7.61
N LEU A 2 -0.23 19.78 -6.28
CA LEU A 2 0.75 19.05 -5.47
C LEU A 2 0.05 17.85 -4.83
N TRP A 3 0.63 16.66 -4.95
CA TRP A 3 0.16 15.45 -4.28
C TRP A 3 1.11 15.12 -3.15
N ILE A 4 0.58 14.98 -1.93
CA ILE A 4 1.36 14.66 -0.74
C ILE A 4 0.84 13.34 -0.21
N GLN A 5 1.77 12.40 -0.02
CA GLN A 5 1.47 11.11 0.56
C GLN A 5 2.30 10.94 1.84
N LEU A 6 1.62 10.67 2.94
CA LEU A 6 2.22 10.47 4.25
C LEU A 6 2.08 9.00 4.63
N GLN A 7 3.20 8.30 4.78
CA GLN A 7 3.19 6.85 5.04
C GLN A 7 2.96 6.51 6.53
N GLN A 8 3.20 7.46 7.44
CA GLN A 8 3.23 7.23 8.89
C GLN A 8 2.02 7.86 9.61
N VAL A 9 0.89 7.99 8.92
CA VAL A 9 -0.35 8.52 9.52
C VAL A 9 -1.05 7.40 10.27
N PRO A 10 -1.33 7.54 11.59
CA PRO A 10 -2.00 6.50 12.34
C PRO A 10 -3.44 6.31 11.84
N TYR A 11 -3.86 5.06 11.68
CA TYR A 11 -5.26 4.76 11.37
C TYR A 11 -6.22 5.24 12.48
N ALA A 12 -5.81 5.02 13.73
CA ALA A 12 -6.49 5.47 14.94
C ALA A 12 -5.53 6.36 15.75
N PRO A 13 -5.69 7.69 15.75
CA PRO A 13 -4.86 8.59 16.52
C PRO A 13 -4.94 8.27 18.02
N ALA A 14 -3.81 8.03 18.67
CA ALA A 14 -3.74 7.69 20.09
C ALA A 14 -3.14 8.81 20.97
N GLY A 15 -2.59 9.84 20.34
CA GLY A 15 -1.98 10.97 21.03
C GLY A 15 -1.40 11.97 20.03
N ASP A 16 -1.17 13.18 20.51
CA ASP A 16 -0.46 14.22 19.79
C ASP A 16 0.67 14.76 20.68
N ALA A 17 1.91 14.67 20.21
CA ALA A 17 3.07 15.11 21.00
C ALA A 17 3.08 16.62 21.27
N ALA A 18 2.47 17.41 20.37
CA ALA A 18 2.32 18.85 20.54
C ALA A 18 1.11 19.23 21.42
N GLY A 19 0.17 18.30 21.65
CA GLY A 19 -1.05 18.56 22.41
C GLY A 19 -2.04 19.51 21.74
N GLU A 20 -1.98 19.67 20.41
CA GLU A 20 -2.82 20.60 19.64
C GLU A 20 -3.98 19.89 18.94
N ILE A 21 -3.87 18.58 18.72
CA ILE A 21 -4.90 17.75 18.09
C ILE A 21 -5.57 16.89 19.16
N ASP A 22 -6.90 16.98 19.29
CA ASP A 22 -7.68 16.09 20.14
C ASP A 22 -7.75 14.69 19.50
N THR A 23 -7.20 13.71 20.21
CA THR A 23 -7.20 12.29 19.81
C THR A 23 -8.02 11.41 20.74
N ALA A 24 -8.81 11.99 21.65
CA ALA A 24 -9.52 11.24 22.70
C ALA A 24 -10.50 10.19 22.15
N SER A 25 -11.08 10.45 20.97
CA SER A 25 -12.00 9.52 20.31
C SER A 25 -11.33 8.29 19.69
N GLY A 26 -10.00 8.32 19.48
CA GLY A 26 -9.30 7.30 18.71
C GLY A 26 -9.63 7.32 17.21
N THR A 27 -10.29 8.37 16.72
CA THR A 27 -10.74 8.51 15.33
C THR A 27 -10.35 9.85 14.75
N TRP A 28 -10.25 9.91 13.43
CA TRP A 28 -10.06 11.16 12.70
C TRP A 28 -11.38 11.95 12.67
N THR A 29 -11.49 12.98 13.51
CA THR A 29 -12.58 13.96 13.46
C THR A 29 -12.31 15.00 12.37
N PRO A 30 -13.33 15.68 11.83
CA PRO A 30 -13.12 16.76 10.86
C PRO A 30 -12.15 17.84 11.36
N GLU A 31 -12.23 18.20 12.64
CA GLU A 31 -11.36 19.19 13.27
C GLU A 31 -9.93 18.67 13.41
N GLY A 32 -9.76 17.40 13.81
CA GLY A 32 -8.44 16.77 13.93
C GLY A 32 -7.75 16.57 12.58
N GLU A 33 -8.50 16.19 11.54
CA GLU A 33 -8.01 16.12 10.17
C GLU A 33 -7.55 17.49 9.68
N ALA A 34 -8.38 18.53 9.86
CA ALA A 34 -8.03 19.89 9.46
C ALA A 34 -6.77 20.39 10.17
N ALA A 35 -6.66 20.18 11.49
CA ALA A 35 -5.48 20.56 12.26
C ALA A 35 -4.22 19.81 11.80
N TYR A 36 -4.33 18.53 11.48
CA TYR A 36 -3.21 17.75 10.95
C TYR A 36 -2.78 18.23 9.56
N VAL A 37 -3.73 18.59 8.69
CA VAL A 37 -3.43 19.19 7.38
C VAL A 37 -2.68 20.50 7.54
N GLU A 38 -3.13 21.40 8.43
CA GLU A 38 -2.41 22.64 8.70
C GLU A 38 -0.99 22.37 9.18
N ARG A 39 -0.78 21.37 10.03
CA ARG A 39 0.56 20.98 10.48
C ARG A 39 1.46 20.52 9.33
N VAL A 40 0.91 19.74 8.39
CA VAL A 40 1.62 19.30 7.18
C VAL A 40 1.96 20.49 6.28
N LEU A 41 1.01 21.41 6.07
CA LEU A 41 1.22 22.61 5.26
C LEU A 41 2.26 23.56 5.88
N SER A 42 2.20 23.79 7.19
CA SER A 42 3.18 24.58 7.93
C SER A 42 4.59 23.98 7.85
N ALA A 43 4.72 22.65 7.76
CA ALA A 43 6.01 22.00 7.55
C ALA A 43 6.56 22.23 6.13
N LEU A 44 5.70 22.50 5.13
CA LEU A 44 6.10 22.80 3.75
C LEU A 44 6.43 24.27 3.54
N GLU A 45 5.79 25.17 4.29
CA GLU A 45 5.91 26.62 4.14
C GLU A 45 7.36 27.13 4.01
N PRO A 46 8.32 26.71 4.86
CA PRO A 46 9.72 27.13 4.72
C PRO A 46 10.41 26.69 3.42
N HIS A 47 9.82 25.74 2.70
CA HIS A 47 10.35 25.16 1.46
C HIS A 47 9.65 25.72 0.20
N VAL A 48 8.69 26.64 0.35
CA VAL A 48 7.90 27.21 -0.75
C VAL A 48 8.10 28.72 -0.80
N GLU A 49 8.84 29.21 -1.79
CA GLU A 49 9.26 30.61 -1.92
C GLU A 49 8.11 31.62 -1.93
N ASN A 50 6.97 31.26 -2.53
CA ASN A 50 5.81 32.15 -2.70
C ASN A 50 4.66 31.85 -1.73
N TRP A 51 4.95 31.39 -0.52
CA TRP A 51 3.93 31.24 0.53
C TRP A 51 3.50 32.59 1.12
N PRO A 52 2.21 32.81 1.48
CA PRO A 52 1.04 31.93 1.31
C PRO A 52 0.37 32.03 -0.07
N GLY A 53 0.91 32.80 -1.01
CA GLY A 53 0.33 32.98 -2.35
C GLY A 53 0.20 31.67 -3.16
N ALA A 54 1.05 30.68 -2.90
CA ALA A 54 0.95 29.33 -3.46
C ALA A 54 -0.18 28.48 -2.88
N ARG A 55 -0.75 28.89 -1.73
CA ARG A 55 -1.75 28.12 -1.00
C ARG A 55 -3.10 28.18 -1.73
N GLY A 56 -3.45 27.08 -2.38
CA GLY A 56 -4.76 26.89 -3.00
C GLY A 56 -5.75 26.14 -2.10
N THR A 57 -6.84 25.68 -2.70
CA THR A 57 -7.74 24.70 -2.07
C THR A 57 -7.05 23.35 -1.94
N HIS A 58 -7.42 22.58 -0.92
CA HIS A 58 -6.92 21.22 -0.71
C HIS A 58 -8.08 20.28 -0.43
N ALA A 59 -7.81 18.99 -0.64
CA ALA A 59 -8.65 17.90 -0.17
C ALA A 59 -7.73 16.90 0.52
N ALA A 60 -8.13 16.45 1.71
CA ALA A 60 -7.41 15.46 2.49
C ALA A 60 -8.25 14.20 2.61
N LEU A 61 -7.58 13.05 2.67
CA LEU A 61 -8.20 11.75 2.90
C LEU A 61 -7.45 11.11 4.07
N SER A 62 -8.12 10.94 5.20
CA SER A 62 -7.57 10.17 6.31
C SER A 62 -7.51 8.68 5.98
N PRO A 63 -6.75 7.87 6.75
CA PRO A 63 -6.74 6.43 6.58
C PRO A 63 -8.14 5.79 6.62
N ALA A 64 -9.02 6.27 7.51
CA ALA A 64 -10.41 5.81 7.61
C ALA A 64 -11.23 6.20 6.37
N GLU A 65 -11.02 7.40 5.82
CA GLU A 65 -11.63 7.83 4.56
C GLU A 65 -11.19 6.95 3.38
N LEU A 66 -9.89 6.65 3.30
CA LEU A 66 -9.32 5.80 2.26
C LEU A 66 -9.94 4.40 2.28
N GLU A 67 -10.00 3.76 3.44
CA GLU A 67 -10.63 2.45 3.62
C GLU A 67 -12.13 2.48 3.28
N ARG A 68 -12.85 3.54 3.68
CA ARG A 68 -14.27 3.69 3.36
C ARG A 68 -14.52 3.80 1.85
N ARG A 69 -13.65 4.50 1.11
CA ARG A 69 -13.77 4.65 -0.35
C ARG A 69 -13.35 3.41 -1.11
N ASN A 70 -12.38 2.67 -0.60
CA ASN A 70 -11.91 1.44 -1.20
C ASN A 70 -11.58 0.42 -0.11
N PRO A 71 -12.42 -0.62 0.08
CA PRO A 71 -12.23 -1.61 1.14
C PRO A 71 -10.96 -2.45 0.98
N ASN A 72 -10.28 -2.39 -0.18
CA ASN A 72 -8.96 -3.01 -0.35
C ASN A 72 -7.85 -2.23 0.37
N LEU A 73 -8.09 -0.97 0.73
CA LEU A 73 -7.17 -0.12 1.48
C LEU A 73 -7.38 -0.35 2.97
N VAL A 74 -7.12 -1.57 3.43
CA VAL A 74 -7.33 -1.96 4.82
C VAL A 74 -6.56 -1.03 5.74
N ARG A 75 -7.25 -0.39 6.69
CA ARG A 75 -6.70 0.66 7.54
C ARG A 75 -6.03 1.83 6.80
N GLY A 76 -6.48 2.12 5.58
CA GLY A 76 -5.94 3.15 4.70
C GLY A 76 -4.64 2.77 3.99
N ASP A 77 -4.21 1.52 4.06
CA ASP A 77 -2.94 1.07 3.49
C ASP A 77 -3.02 0.85 1.97
N ILE A 78 -2.45 1.79 1.23
CA ILE A 78 -2.34 1.74 -0.24
C ILE A 78 -1.25 0.79 -0.75
N TYR A 79 -0.41 0.29 0.14
CA TYR A 79 0.71 -0.59 -0.17
C TYR A 79 0.43 -2.07 0.16
N SER A 80 -0.70 -2.36 0.81
CA SER A 80 -1.16 -3.73 1.12
C SER A 80 -0.15 -4.53 1.96
N GLY A 81 0.49 -3.88 2.93
CA GLY A 81 1.52 -4.37 3.86
C GLY A 81 2.78 -3.51 3.87
N ASP A 82 3.58 -3.63 4.93
CA ASP A 82 4.79 -2.85 5.15
C ASP A 82 5.83 -3.02 4.02
N CYS A 83 6.46 -1.90 3.64
CA CYS A 83 7.53 -1.83 2.65
C CYS A 83 8.92 -2.14 3.23
N GLU A 84 9.03 -2.35 4.54
CA GLU A 84 10.24 -2.82 5.20
C GLU A 84 10.68 -4.22 4.73
N LEU A 85 11.99 -4.49 4.81
CA LEU A 85 12.59 -5.74 4.36
C LEU A 85 11.99 -7.00 5.02
N GLY A 86 11.47 -6.86 6.24
CA GLY A 86 10.85 -7.96 6.98
C GLY A 86 9.50 -8.41 6.42
N GLN A 87 8.83 -7.57 5.63
CA GLN A 87 7.52 -7.88 5.04
C GLN A 87 7.49 -7.74 3.50
N SER A 88 8.56 -7.25 2.89
CA SER A 88 8.62 -6.98 1.45
C SER A 88 9.41 -8.00 0.62
N TYR A 89 9.35 -7.84 -0.70
CA TYR A 89 10.06 -8.67 -1.67
C TYR A 89 9.69 -10.16 -1.61
N LEU A 90 10.62 -11.00 -1.13
CA LEU A 90 10.49 -12.46 -1.06
C LEU A 90 9.29 -12.89 -0.22
N TRP A 91 8.87 -12.04 0.72
CA TRP A 91 7.76 -12.29 1.61
C TRP A 91 6.38 -12.03 0.99
N ARG A 92 6.32 -11.56 -0.27
CA ARG A 92 5.07 -11.16 -0.95
C ARG A 92 4.81 -11.97 -2.23
N PRO A 93 3.67 -12.69 -2.37
CA PRO A 93 2.56 -12.81 -1.41
C PRO A 93 2.87 -13.73 -0.23
N LEU A 94 3.51 -14.87 -0.47
CA LEU A 94 4.17 -15.73 0.52
C LEU A 94 5.29 -16.48 -0.20
N PRO A 95 6.46 -16.72 0.45
CA PRO A 95 7.56 -17.46 -0.19
C PRO A 95 7.17 -18.87 -0.65
N SER A 96 6.20 -19.49 0.03
CA SER A 96 5.66 -20.82 -0.29
C SER A 96 4.79 -20.84 -1.55
N TYR A 97 4.33 -19.68 -2.01
CA TYR A 97 3.46 -19.51 -3.17
C TYR A 97 4.30 -18.99 -4.34
N GLY A 98 4.96 -19.94 -5.02
CA GLY A 98 6.00 -19.69 -6.02
C GLY A 98 5.64 -18.61 -7.05
N ALA A 99 6.19 -17.41 -6.83
CA ALA A 99 6.13 -16.24 -7.70
C ALA A 99 4.72 -15.98 -8.25
N HIS A 100 3.82 -15.45 -7.41
CA HIS A 100 2.44 -15.05 -7.74
C HIS A 100 1.40 -16.17 -7.91
N ARG A 101 1.79 -17.45 -7.82
CA ARG A 101 0.82 -18.55 -7.88
C ARG A 101 0.01 -18.65 -6.60
N THR A 102 -1.14 -19.32 -6.67
CA THR A 102 -1.91 -19.72 -5.49
C THR A 102 -2.03 -21.25 -5.41
N PRO A 103 -2.49 -21.83 -4.29
CA PRO A 103 -2.82 -23.25 -4.21
C PRO A 103 -3.94 -23.68 -5.18
N VAL A 104 -4.75 -22.73 -5.66
CA VAL A 104 -5.82 -22.99 -6.62
C VAL A 104 -5.21 -23.00 -8.03
N ARG A 105 -5.52 -24.05 -8.78
CA ARG A 105 -5.01 -24.22 -10.15
C ARG A 105 -5.47 -23.06 -11.03
N ASP A 106 -4.53 -22.54 -11.81
CA ASP A 106 -4.75 -21.45 -12.77
C ASP A 106 -5.25 -20.13 -12.15
N LEU A 107 -5.08 -19.97 -10.82
CA LEU A 107 -5.32 -18.73 -10.11
C LEU A 107 -3.99 -18.11 -9.66
N TYR A 108 -3.80 -16.83 -10.01
CA TYR A 108 -2.60 -16.05 -9.73
C TYR A 108 -2.97 -14.79 -8.96
N GLN A 109 -2.08 -14.33 -8.09
CA GLN A 109 -2.21 -13.09 -7.34
C GLN A 109 -1.24 -12.04 -7.89
N CYS A 110 -1.75 -10.87 -8.25
CA CYS A 110 -0.94 -9.73 -8.65
C CYS A 110 -1.42 -8.45 -7.96
N GLY A 111 -0.61 -7.39 -8.02
CA GLY A 111 -0.85 -6.10 -7.37
C GLY A 111 0.14 -5.79 -6.25
N ALA A 112 -0.17 -4.77 -5.46
CA ALA A 112 0.72 -4.19 -4.45
C ALA A 112 1.17 -5.20 -3.36
N SER A 113 0.34 -6.19 -3.07
CA SER A 113 0.63 -7.26 -2.09
C SER A 113 1.59 -8.35 -2.60
N THR A 114 2.17 -8.20 -3.79
CA THR A 114 3.06 -9.19 -4.42
C THR A 114 4.33 -8.54 -4.96
N TYR A 115 5.42 -9.29 -5.09
CA TYR A 115 6.66 -8.78 -5.70
C TYR A 115 6.40 -8.09 -7.06
N PRO A 116 7.05 -6.95 -7.40
CA PRO A 116 8.08 -6.23 -6.64
C PRO A 116 7.55 -5.34 -5.52
N GLY A 117 6.24 -5.33 -5.28
CA GLY A 117 5.59 -4.52 -4.26
C GLY A 117 4.69 -3.44 -4.86
N PRO A 118 4.33 -2.43 -4.07
CA PRO A 118 3.44 -1.36 -4.51
C PRO A 118 4.05 -0.46 -5.58
N GLY A 119 3.20 0.16 -6.37
CA GLY A 119 3.58 1.15 -7.38
C GLY A 119 2.71 1.08 -8.64
N LEU A 120 2.92 2.05 -9.53
CA LEU A 120 2.15 2.18 -10.78
C LEU A 120 2.83 1.52 -12.00
N ASN A 121 3.90 0.75 -11.78
CA ASN A 121 4.73 0.20 -12.85
C ASN A 121 4.17 -1.07 -13.51
N ALA A 122 3.04 -1.60 -13.02
CA ALA A 122 2.41 -2.84 -13.48
C ALA A 122 3.32 -4.09 -13.51
N ALA A 123 4.46 -4.06 -12.83
CA ALA A 123 5.48 -5.11 -12.92
C ALA A 123 4.97 -6.47 -12.40
N SER A 124 4.23 -6.48 -11.30
CA SER A 124 3.61 -7.69 -10.75
C SER A 124 2.71 -8.39 -11.78
N GLY A 125 1.81 -7.65 -12.44
CA GLY A 125 0.95 -8.18 -13.49
C GLY A 125 1.74 -8.67 -14.71
N ARG A 126 2.80 -7.94 -15.10
CA ARG A 126 3.70 -8.36 -16.19
C ARG A 126 4.41 -9.68 -15.89
N ILE A 127 4.88 -9.89 -14.66
CA ILE A 127 5.51 -11.15 -14.25
C ILE A 127 4.53 -12.32 -14.40
N VAL A 128 3.30 -12.17 -13.92
CA VAL A 128 2.25 -13.19 -14.07
C VAL A 128 1.98 -13.49 -15.54
N ALA A 129 1.78 -12.47 -16.37
CA ALA A 129 1.49 -12.64 -17.79
C ALA A 129 2.60 -13.41 -18.51
N LEU A 130 3.86 -13.06 -18.27
CA LEU A 130 5.01 -13.74 -18.87
C LEU A 130 5.13 -15.20 -18.42
N GLY A 131 4.89 -15.50 -17.14
CA GLY A 131 4.89 -16.88 -16.64
C GLY A 131 3.81 -17.75 -17.27
N ILE A 132 2.62 -17.17 -17.52
CA ILE A 132 1.53 -17.85 -18.24
C ILE A 132 1.93 -18.12 -19.70
N ILE A 133 2.45 -17.10 -20.40
CA ILE A 133 2.85 -17.22 -21.82
C ILE A 133 3.98 -18.24 -22.00
N ALA A 134 4.95 -18.26 -21.09
CA ALA A 134 6.05 -19.22 -21.11
C ALA A 134 5.59 -20.67 -20.84
N GLY A 135 4.33 -20.88 -20.47
CA GLY A 135 3.78 -22.19 -20.17
C GLY A 135 4.42 -22.80 -18.93
N GLU A 136 4.84 -21.97 -17.96
CA GLU A 136 5.42 -22.44 -16.72
C GLU A 136 4.43 -23.38 -16.04
N ARG A 137 4.81 -24.66 -15.94
CA ARG A 137 3.98 -25.69 -15.32
C ARG A 137 4.25 -25.70 -13.82
N PRO A 138 3.23 -25.95 -12.98
CA PRO A 138 3.45 -26.09 -11.55
C PRO A 138 4.57 -27.11 -11.27
N LEU A 139 5.47 -26.81 -10.33
CA LEU A 139 6.48 -27.76 -9.84
C LEU A 139 5.87 -29.12 -9.50
N GLY A 140 4.63 -29.14 -8.97
CA GLY A 140 3.87 -30.37 -8.71
C GLY A 140 3.54 -31.21 -9.95
N GLN A 141 3.36 -30.61 -11.13
CA GLN A 141 3.19 -31.35 -12.39
C GLN A 141 4.51 -31.93 -12.90
N ALA A 142 5.62 -31.21 -12.74
CA ALA A 142 6.96 -31.71 -13.09
C ALA A 142 7.34 -32.91 -12.20
N VAL A 143 7.10 -32.82 -10.90
CA VAL A 143 7.32 -33.91 -9.93
C VAL A 143 6.41 -35.10 -10.21
N ARG A 144 5.11 -34.89 -10.51
CA ARG A 144 4.20 -35.98 -10.90
C ARG A 144 4.64 -36.70 -12.18
N ARG A 145 5.16 -35.97 -13.17
CA ARG A 145 5.73 -36.57 -14.39
C ARG A 145 6.98 -37.40 -14.11
N LEU A 146 7.90 -36.88 -13.29
CA LEU A 146 9.11 -37.62 -12.90
C LEU A 146 8.77 -38.91 -12.14
N ARG A 147 7.71 -38.89 -11.33
CA ARG A 147 7.21 -40.11 -10.65
C ARG A 147 6.49 -41.07 -11.60
N ALA A 148 5.88 -40.59 -12.68
CA ALA A 148 5.21 -41.42 -13.68
C ALA A 148 6.18 -42.00 -14.74
N LEU A 149 7.46 -41.61 -14.72
CA LEU A 149 8.53 -42.12 -15.58
C LEU A 149 9.37 -43.21 -14.88
N ARG A 150 8.95 -43.65 -13.69
CA ARG A 150 9.48 -44.82 -12.97
C ARG A 150 8.42 -45.90 -12.99
#